data_AF-A0A7S0JIR2-F1
#
_entry.id   AF-A0A7S0JIR2-F1
#
_cell.length_a   1.000
_cell.length_b   1.000
_cell.length_c   1.000
_cell.angle_alpha   90.00
_cell.angle_beta   90.00
_cell.angle_gamma   90.00
#
_symmetry.space_group_name_H-M   'P 1'
#
loop_
_entity.id
_entity.type
_entity.pdbx_description
1 polymer ?
#
loop_
_entity_poly.entity_id
_entity_poly.type
_entity_poly.pdbx_seq_one_letter_code
_entity_poly.pdbx_strand_id
1 'polypeptide(L)'
;CVRPPAESKKPLMRLVFPAKSVESALAKGAGIHPLRSYATVSSVFVGSLSALLRELGETDAGFVRTIKPNDSLSPAAANARSVLRQLRTCGMLQAVKMIRSMFPSRTLHADVAARYGPLLRCAFLEELAPRDFVTAFCGAFDVPPSEYRIGKTRVFFRPDAAVFLNALCRREPRGSDDVTSLAILRWKLGLWRRELSIATKLHAWMQRARRRFGAVAVSKRVGVSQVHAYRWLRRDFAVCCVRDRAATRVAKHARSRAARVRLGCALGSAKALQTMARKKVARAAFKRAQRGAMTVQKHVR
;
A
#
# COMPACT_ATOMS: atom_id res chain seq x y z
N CYS A 1 47.48 -30.28 58.40
CA CYS A 1 46.80 -28.98 58.20
C CYS A 1 46.84 -28.60 56.72
N VAL A 2 45.74 -28.75 55.98
CA VAL A 2 45.66 -28.37 54.56
C VAL A 2 45.31 -26.89 54.49
N ARG A 3 46.17 -26.08 53.86
CA ARG A 3 45.90 -24.65 53.64
C ARG A 3 44.66 -24.47 52.77
N PRO A 4 43.78 -23.50 53.07
CA PRO A 4 42.60 -23.25 52.26
C PRO A 4 43.02 -22.90 50.81
N PRO A 5 42.26 -23.31 49.79
CA PRO A 5 42.60 -23.08 48.38
C PRO A 5 42.88 -21.63 48.01
N ALA A 6 42.24 -20.69 48.72
CA ALA A 6 42.43 -19.25 48.58
C ALA A 6 43.83 -18.75 48.97
N GLU A 7 44.56 -19.51 49.80
CA GLU A 7 45.93 -19.20 50.27
C GLU A 7 47.00 -20.03 49.51
N SER A 8 46.61 -20.69 48.43
CA SER A 8 47.53 -21.51 47.65
C SER A 8 48.61 -20.64 46.99
N LYS A 9 49.86 -21.13 46.99
CA LYS A 9 50.98 -20.46 46.30
C LYS A 9 50.73 -20.32 44.79
N LYS A 10 49.95 -21.23 44.19
CA LYS A 10 49.65 -21.22 42.75
C LYS A 10 48.66 -20.09 42.40
N PRO A 11 48.98 -19.22 41.42
CA PRO A 11 48.14 -18.07 41.08
C PRO A 11 46.75 -18.47 40.56
N LEU A 12 46.65 -19.55 39.76
CA LEU A 12 45.36 -20.06 39.25
C LEU A 12 44.40 -20.49 40.37
N MET A 13 44.93 -21.08 41.45
CA MET A 13 44.11 -21.52 42.59
C MET A 13 43.52 -20.32 43.35
N ARG A 14 44.28 -19.23 43.46
CA ARG A 14 43.80 -17.98 44.07
C ARG A 14 42.76 -17.27 43.20
N LEU A 15 42.84 -17.41 41.88
CA LEU A 15 41.88 -16.83 40.93
C LEU A 15 40.54 -17.58 40.93
N VAL A 16 40.57 -18.91 40.95
CA VAL A 16 39.36 -19.75 40.96
C VAL A 16 38.65 -19.71 42.32
N PHE A 17 39.42 -19.59 43.42
CA PHE A 17 38.89 -19.51 44.79
C PHE A 17 39.27 -18.18 45.46
N PRO A 18 38.64 -17.06 45.06
CA PRO A 18 38.92 -15.76 45.65
C PRO A 18 38.43 -15.72 47.11
N ALA A 19 39.25 -15.16 48.01
CA ALA A 19 38.94 -15.06 49.44
C ALA A 19 37.59 -14.35 49.72
N LYS A 20 37.18 -13.43 48.84
CA LYS A 20 35.92 -12.65 48.94
C LYS A 20 34.63 -13.47 48.72
N SER A 21 34.72 -14.66 48.13
CA SER A 21 33.55 -15.52 47.91
C SER A 21 32.97 -16.09 49.22
N VAL A 22 33.78 -16.12 50.28
CA VAL A 22 33.39 -16.65 51.60
C VAL A 22 32.74 -15.57 52.47
N GLU A 23 33.17 -14.30 52.34
CA GLU A 23 32.67 -13.18 53.15
C GLU A 23 31.30 -12.67 52.73
N SER A 24 30.96 -12.72 51.43
CA SER A 24 29.64 -12.32 50.93
C SER A 24 28.50 -13.21 51.45
N ALA A 25 28.79 -14.43 51.90
CA ALA A 25 27.81 -15.33 52.52
C ALA A 25 27.60 -15.04 54.01
N LEU A 26 28.50 -14.27 54.65
CA LEU A 26 28.48 -14.02 56.09
C LEU A 26 27.79 -12.70 56.47
N ALA A 27 27.57 -11.78 55.52
CA ALA A 27 27.14 -10.41 55.80
C ALA A 27 25.61 -10.17 55.79
N LYS A 28 24.76 -11.20 55.70
CA LYS A 28 23.29 -11.06 55.80
C LYS A 28 22.67 -12.09 56.73
N GLY A 29 22.73 -11.83 58.03
CA GLY A 29 22.04 -12.62 59.05
C GLY A 29 22.49 -12.29 60.47
N ALA A 30 22.07 -11.15 61.00
CA ALA A 30 22.05 -10.94 62.44
C ALA A 30 20.90 -11.78 63.02
N GLY A 31 21.21 -12.95 63.60
CA GLY A 31 20.22 -13.81 64.23
C GLY A 31 20.68 -15.27 64.34
N ILE A 32 21.28 -15.59 65.49
CA ILE A 32 21.34 -16.88 66.20
C ILE A 32 21.49 -18.15 65.33
N HIS A 33 22.69 -18.75 65.45
CA HIS A 33 23.24 -19.98 64.84
C HIS A 33 23.92 -19.82 63.46
N PRO A 34 25.23 -20.09 63.34
CA PRO A 34 25.95 -20.08 62.07
C PRO A 34 25.65 -21.37 61.31
N LEU A 35 24.39 -21.58 60.95
CA LEU A 35 24.04 -22.51 59.89
C LEU A 35 24.58 -21.89 58.61
N ARG A 36 25.73 -22.42 58.18
CA ARG A 36 26.30 -22.24 56.85
C ARG A 36 25.15 -22.17 55.85
N SER A 37 24.78 -20.95 55.45
CA SER A 37 23.74 -20.72 54.47
C SER A 37 24.32 -21.18 53.15
N TYR A 38 24.25 -22.49 52.90
CA TYR A 38 24.56 -23.04 51.61
C TYR A 38 23.46 -22.51 50.70
N ALA A 39 23.77 -21.46 49.96
CA ALA A 39 22.95 -21.05 48.85
C ALA A 39 22.75 -22.29 47.97
N THR A 40 21.51 -22.78 47.92
CA THR A 40 21.15 -23.91 47.06
C THR A 40 21.47 -23.53 45.62
N VAL A 41 21.85 -24.51 44.79
CA VAL A 41 22.08 -24.28 43.36
C VAL A 41 20.88 -23.58 42.71
N SER A 42 19.66 -23.92 43.13
CA SER A 42 18.42 -23.27 42.71
C SER A 42 18.37 -21.78 43.09
N SER A 43 18.74 -21.40 44.31
CA SER A 43 18.76 -20.00 44.75
C SER A 43 19.77 -19.15 43.98
N VAL A 44 20.96 -19.70 43.69
CA VAL A 44 21.98 -19.05 42.85
C VAL A 44 21.48 -18.90 41.42
N PHE A 45 20.85 -19.95 40.86
CA PHE A 45 20.28 -19.91 39.52
C PHE A 45 19.19 -18.85 39.40
N VAL A 46 18.24 -18.79 40.34
CA VAL A 46 17.16 -17.78 40.35
C VAL A 46 17.72 -16.37 40.46
N GLY A 47 18.74 -16.16 41.31
CA GLY A 47 19.43 -14.87 41.42
C GLY A 47 20.10 -14.45 40.11
N SER A 48 20.84 -15.36 39.47
CA SER A 48 21.48 -15.11 38.17
C SER A 48 20.48 -14.86 37.04
N LEU A 49 19.38 -15.61 37.00
CA LEU A 49 18.31 -15.47 36.00
C LEU A 49 17.59 -14.13 36.18
N SER A 50 17.32 -13.72 37.41
CA SER A 50 16.67 -12.43 37.70
C SER A 50 17.55 -11.25 37.29
N ALA A 51 18.86 -11.34 37.55
CA ALA A 51 19.81 -10.32 37.10
C ALA A 51 19.84 -10.21 35.57
N LEU A 52 19.89 -11.35 34.88
CA LEU A 52 19.85 -11.40 33.42
C LEU A 52 18.55 -10.81 32.84
N LEU A 53 17.40 -11.15 33.43
CA LEU A 53 16.11 -10.61 32.97
C LEU A 53 16.02 -9.09 33.15
N ARG A 54 16.66 -8.53 34.19
CA ARG A 54 16.73 -7.09 34.39
C ARG A 54 17.53 -6.40 33.29
N GLU A 55 18.72 -6.92 32.99
CA GLU A 55 19.58 -6.38 31.92
C GLU A 55 18.92 -6.50 30.53
N LEU A 56 18.27 -7.64 30.26
CA LEU A 56 17.47 -7.81 29.04
C LEU A 56 16.27 -6.84 28.98
N GLY A 57 15.71 -6.45 30.13
CA GLY A 57 14.61 -5.47 30.19
C GLY A 57 15.05 -4.03 29.90
N GLU A 58 16.33 -3.72 30.09
CA GLU A 58 16.91 -2.39 29.82
C GLU A 58 17.40 -2.24 28.37
N THR A 59 17.41 -3.34 27.59
CA THR A 59 17.91 -3.38 26.22
C THR A 59 16.79 -3.61 25.19
N ASP A 60 17.01 -3.21 23.93
CA ASP A 60 16.13 -3.56 22.82
C ASP A 60 16.53 -4.95 22.28
N ALA A 61 15.66 -5.94 22.46
CA ALA A 61 15.98 -7.33 22.17
C ALA A 61 15.60 -7.73 20.73
N GLY A 62 16.59 -8.21 19.97
CA GLY A 62 16.37 -8.93 18.72
C GLY A 62 16.13 -10.43 18.97
N PHE A 63 15.09 -11.01 18.34
CA PHE A 63 14.77 -12.44 18.50
C PHE A 63 15.18 -13.25 17.27
N VAL A 64 16.08 -14.21 17.44
CA VAL A 64 16.44 -15.21 16.43
C VAL A 64 16.00 -16.60 16.92
N ARG A 65 15.26 -17.34 16.08
CA ARG A 65 14.81 -18.70 16.38
C ARG A 65 15.45 -19.66 15.40
N THR A 66 16.24 -20.59 15.91
CA THR A 66 16.88 -21.64 15.12
C THR A 66 15.93 -22.83 14.96
N ILE A 67 15.96 -23.48 13.79
CA ILE A 67 15.15 -24.66 13.47
C ILE A 67 16.08 -25.73 12.91
N LYS A 68 16.05 -26.93 13.50
CA LYS A 68 16.76 -28.11 12.98
C LYS A 68 15.90 -28.75 11.88
N PRO A 69 16.35 -28.76 10.61
CA PRO A 69 15.52 -29.21 9.50
C PRO A 69 15.31 -30.73 9.48
N ASN A 70 16.32 -31.51 9.88
CA ASN A 70 16.27 -32.97 9.94
C ASN A 70 17.22 -33.51 11.02
N ASP A 71 16.98 -34.74 11.48
CA ASP A 71 17.80 -35.36 12.54
C ASP A 71 19.06 -36.06 12.02
N SER A 72 19.07 -36.45 10.74
CA SER A 72 20.19 -37.09 10.05
C SER A 72 21.30 -36.12 9.64
N LEU A 73 21.18 -34.81 9.96
CA LEU A 73 22.11 -33.74 9.59
C LEU A 73 22.44 -33.67 8.08
N SER A 74 21.51 -34.12 7.23
CA SER A 74 21.67 -34.11 5.78
C SER A 74 21.40 -32.71 5.21
N PRO A 75 22.22 -32.21 4.25
CA PRO A 75 21.91 -30.97 3.54
C PRO A 75 20.61 -31.12 2.73
N ALA A 76 19.88 -30.01 2.56
CA ALA A 76 18.64 -29.89 1.76
C ALA A 76 17.46 -30.83 2.12
N ALA A 77 17.61 -31.72 3.10
CA ALA A 77 16.53 -32.55 3.61
C ALA A 77 15.77 -31.84 4.74
N ALA A 78 14.45 -31.88 4.72
CA ALA A 78 13.62 -31.34 5.79
C ALA A 78 12.53 -32.33 6.20
N ASN A 79 12.47 -32.63 7.50
CA ASN A 79 11.42 -33.45 8.09
C ASN A 79 10.33 -32.55 8.67
N ALA A 80 9.22 -32.43 7.94
CA ALA A 80 8.08 -31.58 8.32
C ALA A 80 7.53 -31.89 9.72
N ARG A 81 7.52 -33.16 10.16
CA ARG A 81 7.02 -33.53 11.49
C ARG A 81 7.92 -33.00 12.60
N SER A 82 9.24 -33.08 12.42
CA SER A 82 10.21 -32.57 13.39
C SER A 82 10.17 -31.05 13.47
N VAL A 83 10.14 -30.37 12.32
CA VAL A 83 10.04 -28.90 12.25
C VAL A 83 8.72 -28.41 12.88
N LEU A 84 7.59 -29.05 12.58
CA LEU A 84 6.31 -28.66 13.16
C LEU A 84 6.28 -28.84 14.70
N ARG A 85 6.93 -29.88 15.21
CA ARG A 85 7.09 -30.08 16.66
C ARG A 85 7.89 -28.93 17.28
N GLN A 86 9.02 -28.56 16.66
CA GLN A 86 9.85 -27.43 17.12
C GLN A 86 9.06 -26.11 17.11
N LEU A 87 8.29 -25.83 16.05
CA LEU A 87 7.47 -24.62 15.98
C LEU A 87 6.39 -24.56 17.07
N ARG A 88 5.87 -25.71 17.51
CA ARG A 88 4.94 -25.80 18.65
C ARG A 88 5.65 -25.53 19.97
N THR A 89 6.76 -26.22 20.24
CA THR A 89 7.51 -26.11 21.50
C THR A 89 8.17 -24.75 21.68
N CYS A 90 8.62 -24.12 20.59
CA CYS A 90 9.20 -22.78 20.62
C CYS A 90 8.14 -21.66 20.74
N GLY A 91 6.85 -22.00 20.80
CA GLY A 91 5.75 -21.04 20.90
C GLY A 91 5.47 -20.25 19.61
N MET A 92 6.11 -20.60 18.48
CA MET A 92 5.98 -19.86 17.22
C MET A 92 4.54 -19.89 16.70
N LEU A 93 3.82 -21.00 16.86
CA LEU A 93 2.41 -21.05 16.46
C LEU A 93 1.54 -20.11 17.30
N GLN A 94 1.85 -19.91 18.58
CA GLN A 94 1.12 -18.97 19.43
C GLN A 94 1.44 -17.53 19.03
N ALA A 95 2.71 -17.23 18.72
CA ALA A 95 3.11 -15.94 18.18
C ALA A 95 2.38 -15.62 16.86
N VAL A 96 2.29 -16.59 15.94
CA VAL A 96 1.54 -16.42 14.68
C VAL A 96 0.04 -16.22 14.94
N LYS A 97 -0.56 -16.95 15.89
CA LYS A 97 -1.96 -16.74 16.29
C LYS A 97 -2.19 -15.33 16.83
N MET A 98 -1.31 -14.84 17.70
CA MET A 98 -1.36 -13.46 18.20
C MET A 98 -1.22 -12.45 17.06
N ILE A 99 -0.29 -12.66 16.13
CA ILE A 99 -0.13 -11.76 14.97
C ILE A 99 -1.37 -11.76 14.07
N ARG A 100 -2.05 -12.91 13.94
CA ARG A 100 -3.28 -13.04 13.14
C ARG A 100 -4.47 -12.29 13.74
N SER A 101 -4.59 -12.19 15.07
CA SER A 101 -5.63 -11.37 15.72
C SER A 101 -5.39 -9.87 15.58
N MET A 102 -4.17 -9.47 15.21
CA MET A 102 -3.78 -8.10 14.93
C MET A 102 -3.94 -7.77 13.42
N PHE A 103 -2.92 -7.13 12.83
CA PHE A 103 -2.87 -6.78 11.41
C PHE A 103 -1.58 -7.37 10.80
N PRO A 104 -1.62 -8.61 10.31
CA PRO A 104 -0.44 -9.32 9.81
C PRO A 104 0.10 -8.72 8.50
N SER A 105 -0.78 -8.19 7.65
CA SER A 105 -0.37 -7.62 6.37
C SER A 105 0.00 -6.16 6.53
N ARG A 106 1.24 -5.82 6.15
CA ARG A 106 1.83 -4.48 6.32
C ARG A 106 2.48 -4.05 5.01
N THR A 107 1.95 -3.00 4.39
CA THR A 107 2.42 -2.53 3.07
C THR A 107 2.72 -1.05 3.13
N LEU A 108 3.77 -0.59 2.44
CA LEU A 108 4.08 0.84 2.36
C LEU A 108 3.02 1.54 1.49
N HIS A 109 2.67 2.78 1.85
CA HIS A 109 1.71 3.56 1.06
C HIS A 109 2.18 3.76 -0.38
N ALA A 110 3.48 3.99 -0.56
CA ALA A 110 4.10 4.16 -1.87
C ALA A 110 3.95 2.92 -2.75
N ASP A 111 4.15 1.72 -2.19
CA ASP A 111 4.02 0.46 -2.94
C ASP A 111 2.59 0.25 -3.45
N VAL A 112 1.59 0.59 -2.63
CA VAL A 112 0.18 0.50 -3.01
C VAL A 112 -0.12 1.49 -4.14
N ALA A 113 0.33 2.74 -4.00
CA ALA A 113 0.12 3.77 -5.03
C ALA A 113 0.83 3.43 -6.36
N ALA A 114 2.07 2.95 -6.31
CA ALA A 114 2.84 2.57 -7.49
C ALA A 114 2.19 1.39 -8.23
N ARG A 115 1.65 0.41 -7.49
CA ARG A 115 1.02 -0.76 -8.08
C ARG A 115 -0.35 -0.46 -8.69
N TYR A 116 -1.19 0.32 -8.00
CA TYR A 116 -2.58 0.51 -8.38
C TYR A 116 -2.87 1.83 -9.12
N GLY A 117 -2.02 2.84 -8.96
CA GLY A 117 -2.15 4.11 -9.68
C GLY A 117 -2.28 3.92 -11.20
N PRO A 118 -1.36 3.17 -11.85
CA PRO A 118 -1.41 2.93 -13.30
C PRO A 118 -2.67 2.18 -13.76
N LEU A 119 -3.17 1.24 -12.94
CA LEU A 119 -4.35 0.43 -13.26
C LEU A 119 -5.65 1.25 -13.27
N LEU A 120 -5.76 2.24 -12.38
CA LEU A 120 -6.97 3.03 -12.21
C LEU A 120 -7.11 4.14 -13.26
N ARG A 121 -5.99 4.57 -13.89
CA ARG A 121 -5.94 5.60 -14.95
C ARG A 121 -6.76 6.85 -14.60
N CYS A 122 -6.61 7.30 -13.36
CA CYS A 122 -7.29 8.46 -12.79
C CYS A 122 -6.27 9.56 -12.54
N ALA A 123 -6.29 10.62 -13.37
CA ALA A 123 -5.34 11.74 -13.25
C ALA A 123 -5.29 12.36 -11.83
N PHE A 124 -6.44 12.43 -11.16
CA PHE A 124 -6.47 12.99 -9.80
C PHE A 124 -5.72 12.13 -8.78
N LEU A 125 -5.63 10.81 -8.96
CA LEU A 125 -4.95 9.92 -8.01
C LEU A 125 -3.44 10.00 -8.10
N GLU A 126 -2.91 10.40 -9.26
CA GLU A 126 -1.47 10.62 -9.48
C GLU A 126 -0.98 11.87 -8.73
N GLU A 127 -1.86 12.84 -8.47
CA GLU A 127 -1.56 14.06 -7.70
C GLU A 127 -1.71 13.87 -6.18
N LEU A 128 -2.31 12.77 -5.72
CA LEU A 128 -2.54 12.52 -4.30
C LEU A 128 -1.26 12.06 -3.60
N ALA A 129 -1.07 12.51 -2.36
CA ALA A 129 -0.06 11.94 -1.49
C ALA A 129 -0.33 10.44 -1.29
N PRO A 130 0.69 9.57 -1.19
CA PRO A 130 0.50 8.12 -1.10
C PRO A 130 -0.43 7.68 0.04
N ARG A 131 -0.39 8.38 1.18
CA ARG A 131 -1.28 8.12 2.31
C ARG A 131 -2.75 8.40 1.99
N ASP A 132 -3.00 9.50 1.30
CA ASP A 132 -4.36 9.92 0.91
C ASP A 132 -4.88 9.01 -0.21
N PHE A 133 -3.99 8.59 -1.12
CA PHE A 133 -4.29 7.58 -2.13
C PHE A 133 -4.79 6.28 -1.47
N VAL A 134 -4.08 5.75 -0.48
CA VAL A 134 -4.50 4.53 0.22
C VAL A 134 -5.82 4.73 0.97
N THR A 135 -6.06 5.92 1.51
CA THR A 135 -7.34 6.26 2.17
C THR A 135 -8.50 6.23 1.19
N ALA A 136 -8.33 6.88 0.03
CA ALA A 136 -9.31 6.88 -1.05
C ALA A 136 -9.54 5.48 -1.61
N PHE A 137 -8.46 4.72 -1.75
CA PHE A 137 -8.46 3.36 -2.24
C PHE A 137 -9.28 2.44 -1.32
N CYS A 138 -8.96 2.38 -0.02
CA CYS A 138 -9.74 1.58 0.93
C CYS A 138 -11.23 1.97 0.97
N GLY A 139 -11.53 3.27 0.88
CA GLY A 139 -12.92 3.75 0.81
C GLY A 139 -13.64 3.32 -0.46
N ALA A 140 -12.99 3.35 -1.62
CA ALA A 140 -13.59 2.94 -2.88
C ALA A 140 -13.85 1.44 -2.99
N PHE A 141 -13.07 0.62 -2.29
CA PHE A 141 -13.28 -0.82 -2.21
C PHE A 141 -14.31 -1.21 -1.12
N ASP A 142 -14.91 -0.24 -0.43
CA ASP A 142 -15.81 -0.46 0.71
C ASP A 142 -15.21 -1.41 1.76
N VAL A 143 -13.89 -1.33 1.97
CA VAL A 143 -13.25 -2.11 3.04
C VAL A 143 -13.73 -1.52 4.37
N PRO A 144 -14.33 -2.33 5.26
CA PRO A 144 -14.85 -1.81 6.51
C PRO A 144 -13.71 -1.23 7.35
N PRO A 145 -13.92 -0.10 8.05
CA PRO A 145 -12.88 0.55 8.83
C PRO A 145 -12.40 -0.31 10.02
N SER A 146 -13.05 -1.42 10.35
CA SER A 146 -12.57 -2.39 11.35
C SER A 146 -11.44 -3.30 10.83
N GLU A 147 -11.32 -3.46 9.52
CA GLU A 147 -10.39 -4.42 8.90
C GLU A 147 -9.05 -3.82 8.48
N TYR A 148 -8.94 -2.49 8.49
CA TYR A 148 -7.70 -1.80 8.16
C TYR A 148 -7.37 -0.64 9.11
N ARG A 149 -6.09 -0.32 9.18
CA ARG A 149 -5.55 0.85 9.88
C ARG A 149 -4.50 1.53 9.02
N ILE A 150 -4.58 2.85 8.92
CA ILE A 150 -3.62 3.67 8.16
C ILE A 150 -2.63 4.27 9.15
N GLY A 151 -1.38 3.79 9.10
CA GLY A 151 -0.28 4.37 9.86
C GLY A 151 0.36 5.56 9.13
N LYS A 152 1.49 6.05 9.67
CA LYS A 152 2.24 7.16 9.07
C LYS A 152 2.81 6.80 7.69
N THR A 153 3.48 5.65 7.59
CA THR A 153 4.18 5.20 6.37
C THR A 153 3.58 3.95 5.73
N ARG A 154 2.83 3.17 6.52
CA ARG A 154 2.31 1.86 6.12
C ARG A 154 0.82 1.74 6.38
N VAL A 155 0.17 0.91 5.58
CA VAL A 155 -1.19 0.44 5.78
C VAL A 155 -1.17 -0.99 6.33
N PHE A 156 -2.08 -1.24 7.25
CA PHE A 156 -2.20 -2.47 8.01
C PHE A 156 -3.56 -3.11 7.73
N PHE A 157 -3.57 -4.37 7.31
CA PHE A 157 -4.80 -5.11 7.02
C PHE A 157 -4.92 -6.37 7.87
N ARG A 158 -6.16 -6.69 8.25
CA ARG A 158 -6.54 -8.00 8.76
C ARG A 158 -6.39 -9.07 7.67
N PRO A 159 -6.27 -10.36 8.05
CA PRO A 159 -6.03 -11.44 7.11
C PRO A 159 -7.03 -11.47 5.94
N ASP A 160 -8.32 -11.30 6.23
CA ASP A 160 -9.38 -11.50 5.24
C ASP A 160 -9.41 -10.37 4.20
N ALA A 161 -9.32 -9.11 4.64
CA ALA A 161 -9.15 -7.95 3.76
C ALA A 161 -7.85 -8.01 2.94
N ALA A 162 -6.76 -8.49 3.54
CA ALA A 162 -5.47 -8.61 2.87
C ALA A 162 -5.51 -9.64 1.73
N VAL A 163 -6.27 -10.73 1.86
CA VAL A 163 -6.43 -11.73 0.79
C VAL A 163 -7.14 -11.12 -0.41
N PHE A 164 -8.25 -10.40 -0.17
CA PHE A 164 -8.98 -9.72 -1.23
C PHE A 164 -8.11 -8.70 -1.98
N LEU A 165 -7.38 -7.86 -1.23
CA LEU A 165 -6.43 -6.91 -1.81
C LEU A 165 -5.30 -7.60 -2.57
N ASN A 166 -4.72 -8.67 -2.00
CA ASN A 166 -3.66 -9.42 -2.66
C ASN A 166 -4.14 -10.13 -3.94
N ALA A 167 -5.40 -10.58 -3.97
CA ALA A 167 -6.00 -11.18 -5.16
C ALA A 167 -6.16 -10.14 -6.29
N LEU A 168 -6.64 -8.94 -5.96
CA LEU A 168 -6.71 -7.80 -6.88
C LEU A 168 -5.32 -7.29 -7.31
N CYS A 169 -4.34 -7.39 -6.40
CA CYS A 169 -2.93 -7.04 -6.65
C CYS A 169 -2.27 -7.97 -7.69
N ARG A 170 -2.53 -9.28 -7.61
CA ARG A 170 -1.80 -10.31 -8.36
C ARG A 170 -2.37 -10.61 -9.73
N ARG A 171 -3.64 -10.26 -9.99
CA ARG A 171 -4.27 -10.46 -11.30
C ARG A 171 -4.08 -9.22 -12.16
N GLU A 172 -3.33 -9.36 -13.26
CA GLU A 172 -3.53 -8.46 -14.38
C GLU A 172 -4.96 -8.67 -14.90
N PRO A 173 -5.72 -7.60 -15.21
CA PRO A 173 -7.06 -7.73 -15.78
C PRO A 173 -6.93 -8.32 -17.19
N ARG A 174 -7.01 -9.65 -17.28
CA ARG A 174 -6.88 -10.38 -18.56
C ARG A 174 -8.24 -10.79 -19.13
N GLY A 175 -9.33 -10.67 -18.35
CA GLY A 175 -10.70 -11.01 -18.77
C GLY A 175 -11.68 -9.81 -18.77
N SER A 176 -12.82 -9.96 -19.46
CA SER A 176 -13.90 -8.97 -19.53
C SER A 176 -14.43 -8.54 -18.16
N ASP A 177 -14.50 -9.49 -17.23
CA ASP A 177 -15.09 -9.32 -15.90
C ASP A 177 -14.18 -8.42 -15.03
N ASP A 178 -12.86 -8.49 -15.22
CA ASP A 178 -11.90 -7.63 -14.53
C ASP A 178 -11.98 -6.17 -15.01
N VAL A 179 -12.31 -5.95 -16.29
CA VAL A 179 -12.50 -4.60 -16.83
C VAL A 179 -13.74 -3.93 -16.20
N THR A 180 -14.80 -4.71 -15.95
CA THR A 180 -16.00 -4.19 -15.28
C THR A 180 -15.74 -3.84 -13.82
N SER A 181 -15.00 -4.66 -13.08
CA SER A 181 -14.66 -4.37 -11.68
C SER A 181 -13.76 -3.13 -11.56
N LEU A 182 -12.77 -2.98 -12.44
CA LEU A 182 -11.96 -1.76 -12.53
C LEU A 182 -12.77 -0.53 -12.92
N ALA A 183 -13.76 -0.68 -13.81
CA ALA A 183 -14.67 0.41 -14.17
C ALA A 183 -15.55 0.84 -12.99
N ILE A 184 -16.08 -0.11 -12.20
CA ILE A 184 -16.84 0.15 -10.97
C ILE A 184 -15.97 0.86 -9.95
N LEU A 185 -14.74 0.39 -9.75
CA LEU A 185 -13.79 1.01 -8.81
C LEU A 185 -13.44 2.43 -9.22
N ARG A 186 -13.18 2.65 -10.52
CA ARG A 186 -12.95 3.98 -11.06
C ARG A 186 -14.15 4.90 -10.83
N TRP A 187 -15.36 4.38 -11.00
CA TRP A 187 -16.59 5.12 -10.71
C TRP A 187 -16.71 5.47 -9.21
N LYS A 188 -16.47 4.52 -8.31
CA LYS A 188 -16.48 4.75 -6.85
C LYS A 188 -15.42 5.76 -6.41
N LEU A 189 -14.21 5.67 -6.94
CA LEU A 189 -13.14 6.66 -6.69
C LEU A 189 -13.53 8.06 -7.19
N GLY A 190 -14.24 8.14 -8.33
CA GLY A 190 -14.81 9.39 -8.84
C GLY A 190 -15.91 9.97 -7.94
N LEU A 191 -16.75 9.12 -7.34
CA LEU A 191 -17.75 9.51 -6.35
C LEU A 191 -17.08 10.04 -5.07
N TRP A 192 -16.11 9.30 -4.55
CA TRP A 192 -15.34 9.67 -3.36
C TRP A 192 -14.65 11.04 -3.53
N ARG A 193 -14.04 11.31 -4.70
CA ARG A 193 -13.45 12.62 -5.01
C ARG A 193 -14.47 13.76 -4.92
N ARG A 194 -15.70 13.52 -5.39
CA ARG A 194 -16.77 14.52 -5.33
C ARG A 194 -17.20 14.78 -3.90
N GLU A 195 -17.37 13.73 -3.10
CA GLU A 195 -17.69 13.85 -1.68
C GLU A 195 -16.61 14.62 -0.91
N LEU A 196 -15.34 14.32 -1.17
CA LEU A 196 -14.21 15.04 -0.56
C LEU A 196 -14.21 16.52 -0.93
N SER A 197 -14.52 16.84 -2.19
CA SER A 197 -14.61 18.21 -2.68
C SER A 197 -15.74 18.99 -2.00
N ILE A 198 -16.86 18.33 -1.71
CA ILE A 198 -17.98 18.93 -0.95
C ILE A 198 -17.56 19.15 0.50
N ALA A 199 -16.96 18.14 1.14
CA ALA A 199 -16.53 18.21 2.53
C ALA A 199 -15.48 19.30 2.76
N THR A 200 -14.49 19.44 1.88
CA THR A 200 -13.46 20.49 1.96
C THR A 200 -14.06 21.89 1.78
N LYS A 201 -14.95 22.08 0.79
CA LYS A 201 -15.69 23.35 0.62
C LYS A 201 -16.54 23.68 1.85
N LEU A 202 -17.22 22.69 2.42
CA LEU A 202 -18.03 22.84 3.64
C LEU A 202 -17.16 23.23 4.84
N HIS A 203 -16.02 22.54 5.02
CA HIS A 203 -15.09 22.83 6.11
C HIS A 203 -14.50 24.25 5.98
N ALA A 204 -14.06 24.64 4.78
CA ALA A 204 -13.56 26.00 4.52
C ALA A 204 -14.63 27.08 4.74
N TRP A 205 -15.90 26.78 4.44
CA TRP A 205 -17.02 27.65 4.77
C TRP A 205 -17.24 27.75 6.29
N MET A 206 -17.26 26.62 7.01
CA MET A 206 -17.39 26.58 8.47
C MET A 206 -16.29 27.36 9.18
N GLN A 207 -15.04 27.24 8.71
CA GLN A 207 -13.90 27.98 9.26
C GLN A 207 -14.06 29.49 9.05
N ARG A 208 -14.50 29.93 7.86
CA ARG A 208 -14.80 31.34 7.59
C ARG A 208 -15.95 31.87 8.43
N ALA A 209 -17.00 31.06 8.63
CA ALA A 209 -18.12 31.43 9.49
C ALA A 209 -17.70 31.61 10.95
N ARG A 210 -16.88 30.70 11.50
CA ARG A 210 -16.34 30.83 12.87
C ARG A 210 -15.48 32.09 13.05
N ARG A 211 -14.67 32.44 12.05
CA ARG A 211 -13.85 33.68 12.10
C ARG A 211 -14.71 34.95 12.05
N ARG A 212 -15.80 34.95 11.27
CA ARG A 212 -16.67 36.12 11.11
C ARG A 212 -17.66 36.34 12.24
N PHE A 213 -18.16 35.26 12.84
CA PHE A 213 -19.20 35.34 13.87
C PHE A 213 -18.70 35.02 15.29
N GLY A 214 -17.41 34.71 15.46
CA GLY A 214 -16.81 34.30 16.73
C GLY A 214 -17.19 32.87 17.14
N ALA A 215 -16.34 32.21 17.95
CA ALA A 215 -16.58 30.84 18.42
C ALA A 215 -17.81 30.70 19.34
N VAL A 216 -18.24 31.81 19.96
CA VAL A 216 -19.30 31.88 20.97
C VAL A 216 -20.70 32.03 20.36
N ALA A 217 -20.84 32.55 19.14
CA ALA A 217 -22.15 32.74 18.50
C ALA A 217 -22.70 31.49 17.78
N VAL A 218 -21.92 30.40 17.69
CA VAL A 218 -22.43 29.10 17.21
C VAL A 218 -23.14 28.38 18.36
N SER A 219 -24.15 29.05 18.92
CA SER A 219 -25.07 28.50 19.91
C SER A 219 -26.02 27.49 19.27
N LYS A 220 -26.53 26.55 20.08
CA LYS A 220 -27.27 25.31 19.78
C LYS A 220 -28.61 25.46 19.02
N ARG A 221 -28.90 26.56 18.33
CA ARG A 221 -30.07 26.68 17.44
C ARG A 221 -29.62 26.61 15.99
N VAL A 222 -30.25 25.72 15.22
CA VAL A 222 -30.13 25.69 13.75
C VAL A 222 -30.77 26.98 13.22
N GLY A 223 -29.99 28.06 13.19
CA GLY A 223 -30.42 29.34 12.66
C GLY A 223 -30.66 29.25 11.16
N VAL A 224 -31.56 30.08 10.64
CA VAL A 224 -31.90 30.25 9.21
C VAL A 224 -30.66 30.37 8.31
N SER A 225 -29.54 30.84 8.88
CA SER A 225 -28.21 30.93 8.29
C SER A 225 -27.58 29.57 7.96
N GLN A 226 -27.74 28.54 8.80
CA GLN A 226 -27.28 27.16 8.49
C GLN A 226 -28.10 26.54 7.34
N VAL A 227 -29.40 26.82 7.29
CA VAL A 227 -30.29 26.36 6.22
C VAL A 227 -29.95 27.06 4.89
N HIS A 228 -29.67 28.37 4.91
CA HIS A 228 -29.20 29.10 3.73
C HIS A 228 -27.84 28.63 3.25
N ALA A 229 -26.92 28.32 4.17
CA ALA A 229 -25.61 27.76 3.83
C ALA A 229 -25.71 26.38 3.18
N TYR A 230 -26.54 25.50 3.73
CA TYR A 230 -26.83 24.19 3.13
C TYR A 230 -27.48 24.34 1.74
N ARG A 231 -28.45 25.25 1.59
CA ARG A 231 -29.07 25.56 0.29
C ARG A 231 -28.07 26.11 -0.72
N TRP A 232 -27.14 26.95 -0.29
CA TRP A 232 -26.09 27.51 -1.14
C TRP A 232 -25.09 26.43 -1.58
N LEU A 233 -24.59 25.59 -0.65
CA LEU A 233 -23.73 24.46 -0.98
C LEU A 233 -24.40 23.47 -1.95
N ARG A 234 -25.69 23.18 -1.73
CA ARG A 234 -26.48 22.33 -2.63
C ARG A 234 -26.64 22.95 -4.02
N ARG A 235 -26.83 24.28 -4.11
CA ARG A 235 -26.88 25.00 -5.39
C ARG A 235 -25.54 25.01 -6.10
N ASP A 236 -24.44 25.31 -5.41
CA ASP A 236 -23.08 25.29 -5.98
C ASP A 236 -22.75 23.90 -6.53
N PHE A 237 -23.08 22.85 -5.77
CA PHE A 237 -22.93 21.47 -6.21
C PHE A 237 -23.72 21.15 -7.49
N ALA A 238 -25.00 21.55 -7.54
CA ALA A 238 -25.82 21.36 -8.73
C ALA A 238 -25.25 22.10 -9.95
N VAL A 239 -24.77 23.33 -9.77
CA VAL A 239 -24.14 24.14 -10.83
C VAL A 239 -22.85 23.48 -11.33
N CYS A 240 -21.97 23.00 -10.44
CA CYS A 240 -20.78 22.26 -10.82
C CYS A 240 -21.13 20.99 -11.64
N CYS A 241 -22.14 20.23 -11.22
CA CYS A 241 -22.59 19.04 -11.93
C CYS A 241 -23.08 19.34 -13.36
N VAL A 242 -23.81 20.45 -13.53
CA VAL A 242 -24.28 20.90 -14.85
C VAL A 242 -23.10 21.36 -15.71
N ARG A 243 -22.14 22.12 -15.15
CA ARG A 243 -20.92 22.54 -15.87
C ARG A 243 -20.09 21.36 -16.36
N ASP A 244 -19.86 20.35 -15.53
CA ASP A 244 -19.08 19.17 -15.92
C ASP A 244 -19.79 18.34 -17.01
N ARG A 245 -21.12 18.19 -16.91
CA ARG A 245 -21.92 17.54 -17.96
C ARG A 245 -21.91 18.34 -19.27
N ALA A 246 -21.95 19.66 -19.21
CA ALA A 246 -21.83 20.52 -20.38
C ALA A 246 -20.43 20.39 -21.00
N ALA A 247 -19.37 20.47 -20.19
CA ALA A 247 -17.98 20.35 -20.64
C ALA A 247 -17.71 19.00 -21.32
N THR A 248 -18.21 17.89 -20.75
CA THR A 248 -18.08 16.55 -21.36
C THR A 248 -18.84 16.43 -22.68
N ARG A 249 -20.02 17.03 -22.82
CA ARG A 249 -20.76 17.09 -24.10
C ARG A 249 -20.02 17.91 -25.14
N VAL A 250 -19.47 19.07 -24.76
CA VAL A 250 -18.68 19.93 -25.65
C VAL A 250 -17.41 19.19 -26.12
N ALA A 251 -16.67 18.57 -25.20
CA ALA A 251 -15.49 17.78 -25.52
C ALA A 251 -15.82 16.57 -26.42
N LYS A 252 -16.98 15.92 -26.25
CA LYS A 252 -17.47 14.87 -27.15
C LYS A 252 -17.72 15.41 -28.56
N HIS A 253 -18.42 16.54 -28.68
CA HIS A 253 -18.70 17.16 -29.97
C HIS A 253 -17.44 17.65 -30.68
N ALA A 254 -16.50 18.26 -29.95
CA ALA A 254 -15.21 18.69 -30.48
C ALA A 254 -14.41 17.51 -31.07
N ARG A 255 -14.33 16.38 -30.33
CA ARG A 255 -13.68 15.15 -30.81
C ARG A 255 -14.37 14.58 -32.05
N SER A 256 -15.71 14.55 -32.07
CA SER A 256 -16.48 14.09 -33.24
C SER A 256 -16.25 14.98 -34.48
N ARG A 257 -16.21 16.31 -34.30
CA ARG A 257 -15.96 17.26 -35.39
C ARG A 257 -14.54 17.10 -35.93
N ALA A 258 -13.54 17.02 -35.07
CA ALA A 258 -12.16 16.79 -35.47
C ALA A 258 -11.99 15.47 -36.25
N ALA A 259 -12.65 14.39 -35.82
CA ALA A 259 -12.65 13.12 -36.54
C ALA A 259 -13.30 13.24 -37.93
N ARG A 260 -14.43 13.94 -38.04
CA ARG A 260 -15.11 14.19 -39.33
C ARG A 260 -14.26 15.02 -40.29
N VAL A 261 -13.58 16.05 -39.80
CA VAL A 261 -12.67 16.88 -40.62
C VAL A 261 -11.52 16.02 -41.15
N ARG A 262 -10.87 15.22 -40.30
CA ARG A 262 -9.78 14.32 -40.73
C ARG A 262 -10.25 13.33 -41.80
N LEU A 263 -11.42 12.72 -41.61
CA LEU A 263 -12.01 11.81 -42.60
C LEU A 263 -12.29 12.54 -43.93
N GLY A 264 -12.86 13.74 -43.86
CA GLY A 264 -13.14 14.58 -45.03
C GLY A 264 -11.87 14.94 -45.81
N CYS A 265 -10.80 15.35 -45.12
CA CYS A 265 -9.50 15.59 -45.74
C CYS A 265 -8.94 14.33 -46.40
N ALA A 266 -8.95 13.18 -45.70
CA ALA A 266 -8.45 11.91 -46.24
C ALA A 266 -9.22 11.47 -47.50
N LEU A 267 -10.55 11.60 -47.49
CA LEU A 267 -11.40 11.31 -48.65
C LEU A 267 -11.17 12.30 -49.80
N GLY A 268 -10.95 13.58 -49.50
CA GLY A 268 -10.60 14.60 -50.49
C GLY A 268 -9.28 14.29 -51.19
N SER A 269 -8.23 13.96 -50.42
CA SER A 269 -6.93 13.53 -50.94
C SER A 269 -7.05 12.28 -51.81
N ALA A 270 -7.81 11.28 -51.35
CA ALA A 270 -8.04 10.04 -52.10
C ALA A 270 -8.75 10.31 -53.44
N LYS A 271 -9.80 11.15 -53.45
CA LYS A 271 -10.50 11.54 -54.69
C LYS A 271 -9.57 12.28 -55.65
N ALA A 272 -8.73 13.19 -55.16
CA ALA A 272 -7.77 13.91 -56.00
C ALA A 272 -6.72 12.99 -56.63
N LEU A 273 -6.22 12.00 -55.88
CA LEU A 273 -5.31 10.99 -56.41
C LEU A 273 -6.00 10.12 -57.47
N GLN A 274 -7.23 9.69 -57.21
CA GLN A 274 -8.01 8.89 -58.16
C GLN A 274 -8.32 9.64 -59.46
N THR A 275 -8.69 10.93 -59.39
CA THR A 275 -8.95 11.75 -60.58
C THR A 275 -7.68 12.00 -61.40
N MET A 276 -6.56 12.26 -60.74
CA MET A 276 -5.26 12.43 -61.40
C MET A 276 -4.79 11.14 -62.08
N ALA A 277 -4.99 9.99 -61.44
CA ALA A 277 -4.69 8.69 -62.03
C ALA A 277 -5.55 8.44 -63.29
N ARG A 278 -6.88 8.65 -63.20
CA ARG A 278 -7.79 8.55 -64.36
C ARG A 278 -7.39 9.47 -65.51
N LYS A 279 -7.02 10.72 -65.20
CA LYS A 279 -6.55 11.69 -66.20
C LYS A 279 -5.24 11.26 -66.86
N LYS A 280 -4.28 10.69 -66.11
CA LYS A 280 -3.03 10.15 -66.68
C LYS A 280 -3.31 8.99 -67.64
N VAL A 281 -4.19 8.07 -67.26
CA VAL A 281 -4.59 6.92 -68.12
C VAL A 281 -5.24 7.41 -69.41
N ALA A 282 -6.21 8.33 -69.33
CA ALA A 282 -6.87 8.91 -70.50
C ALA A 282 -5.89 9.64 -71.44
N ARG A 283 -4.96 10.43 -70.88
CA ARG A 283 -3.90 11.10 -71.67
C ARG A 283 -2.97 10.11 -72.36
N ALA A 284 -2.61 9.02 -71.69
CA ALA A 284 -1.78 7.98 -72.27
C ALA A 284 -2.51 7.22 -73.40
N ALA A 285 -3.81 6.97 -73.24
CA ALA A 285 -4.65 6.37 -74.28
C ALA A 285 -4.78 7.29 -75.50
N PHE A 286 -5.04 8.59 -75.30
CA PHE A 286 -5.11 9.58 -76.37
C PHE A 286 -3.79 9.69 -77.14
N LYS A 287 -2.65 9.81 -76.44
CA LYS A 287 -1.32 9.83 -77.09
C LYS A 287 -1.04 8.55 -77.88
N ARG A 288 -1.49 7.38 -77.40
CA ARG A 288 -1.38 6.11 -78.13
C ARG A 288 -2.24 6.12 -79.40
N ALA A 289 -3.49 6.56 -79.30
CA ALA A 289 -4.39 6.67 -80.45
C ALA A 289 -3.86 7.66 -81.51
N GLN A 290 -3.37 8.83 -81.09
CA GLN A 290 -2.80 9.84 -81.99
C GLN A 290 -1.54 9.32 -82.71
N ARG A 291 -0.66 8.61 -81.99
CA ARG A 291 0.50 7.95 -82.61
C ARG A 291 0.07 6.89 -83.61
N GLY A 292 -0.90 6.05 -83.27
CA GLY A 292 -1.48 5.06 -84.18
C GLY A 292 -2.06 5.69 -85.45
N ALA A 293 -2.85 6.76 -85.30
CA ALA A 293 -3.43 7.50 -86.42
C ALA A 293 -2.36 8.13 -87.34
N MET A 294 -1.31 8.74 -86.76
CA MET A 294 -0.20 9.28 -87.55
C MET A 294 0.60 8.19 -88.28
N THR A 295 0.77 7.01 -87.67
CA THR A 295 1.42 5.88 -88.34
C THR A 295 0.60 5.41 -89.53
N VAL A 296 -0.73 5.30 -89.40
CA VAL A 296 -1.62 4.93 -90.50
C VAL A 296 -1.59 5.99 -91.61
N GLN A 297 -1.69 7.29 -91.28
CA GLN A 297 -1.60 8.38 -92.25
C GLN A 297 -0.28 8.40 -93.02
N LYS A 298 0.83 7.98 -92.40
CA LYS A 298 2.13 7.85 -93.08
C LYS A 298 2.23 6.67 -94.05
N HIS A 299 1.41 5.63 -93.89
CA HIS A 299 1.41 4.47 -94.79
C HIS A 299 0.41 4.62 -95.95
N VAL A 300 -0.56 5.54 -95.82
CA VAL A 300 -1.60 5.80 -96.84
C VAL A 300 -1.22 6.94 -97.80
N ARG A 301 -0.26 7.80 -97.42
CA ARG A 301 0.37 8.79 -98.30
C ARG A 301 1.65 8.23 -98.88
#